data_AF-A0A7X3G2K4-F1
#
_entry.id   AF-A0A7X3G2K4-F1
#
_cell.length_a   1.000
_cell.length_b   1.000
_cell.length_c   1.000
_cell.angle_alpha   90.00
_cell.angle_beta   90.00
_cell.angle_gamma   90.00
#
_symmetry.space_group_name_H-M   'P 1'
#
loop_
_entity.id
_entity.type
_entity.pdbx_description
1 polymer ?
#
loop_
_entity_poly.entity_id
_entity_poly.type
_entity_poly.pdbx_seq_one_letter_code
_entity_poly.pdbx_strand_id
1 'polypeptide(L)' 'MSDPVTPLPDPRPLPPIEPALEDCCGSGCPNCIFDVYQMLLANYKEALAAWEARHPEAAGEQP' A
#
# COMPACT_ATOMS: atom_id res chain seq x y z
N MET A 1 34.81 3.79 -11.60
CA MET A 1 33.49 4.25 -12.04
C MET A 1 32.54 3.83 -10.95
N SER A 2 32.12 4.78 -10.11
CA SER A 2 31.25 4.49 -8.97
C SER A 2 30.04 5.40 -9.11
N ASP A 3 28.97 4.85 -9.68
CA ASP A 3 27.66 5.48 -9.62
C ASP A 3 27.25 5.56 -8.14
N PRO A 4 27.02 6.76 -7.59
CA PRO A 4 26.46 6.87 -6.26
C PRO A 4 25.06 6.28 -6.33
N VAL A 5 24.85 5.17 -5.61
CA VAL A 5 23.52 4.65 -5.33
C VAL A 5 22.76 5.77 -4.63
N THR A 6 21.98 6.50 -5.41
CA THR A 6 21.09 7.52 -4.87
C THR A 6 20.09 6.74 -4.02
N PRO A 7 19.95 7.01 -2.71
CA PRO A 7 18.96 6.32 -1.90
C PRO A 7 17.62 6.53 -2.61
N LEU A 8 17.01 5.43 -3.04
CA LEU A 8 15.67 5.47 -3.60
C LEU A 8 14.82 6.24 -2.59
N PRO A 9 14.01 7.23 -3.02
CA PRO A 9 13.01 7.76 -2.12
C PRO A 9 12.26 6.55 -1.57
N ASP A 10 12.12 6.47 -0.25
CA ASP A 10 11.27 5.49 0.43
C ASP A 10 9.92 6.20 0.62
N PRO A 11 9.10 6.37 -0.45
CA PRO A 11 7.84 7.07 -0.32
C PRO A 11 6.93 6.27 0.60
N ARG A 12 6.05 6.99 1.30
CA ARG A 12 4.99 6.36 2.07
C ARG A 12 4.19 5.44 1.13
N PRO A 13 3.92 4.18 1.53
CA PRO A 13 3.03 3.34 0.75
C PRO A 13 1.66 4.02 0.64
N LEU A 14 0.95 3.79 -0.46
CA LEU A 14 -0.39 4.33 -0.67
C LEU A 14 -1.45 3.27 -0.33
N PRO A 15 -2.54 3.66 0.34
CA PRO A 15 -3.61 2.73 0.64
C PRO A 15 -4.24 2.21 -0.65
N PRO A 16 -4.60 0.91 -0.71
CA PRO A 16 -5.35 0.40 -1.85
C PRO A 16 -6.71 1.12 -1.95
N ILE A 17 -7.19 1.31 -3.17
CA ILE A 17 -8.51 1.89 -3.41
C ILE A 17 -9.56 0.83 -3.10
N GLU A 18 -10.55 1.20 -2.28
CA GLU A 18 -11.67 0.31 -1.98
C GLU A 18 -12.50 0.09 -3.25
N PRO A 19 -12.69 -1.17 -3.70
CA PRO A 19 -13.46 -1.46 -4.90
C PRO A 19 -14.95 -1.18 -4.67
N ALA A 20 -15.63 -0.68 -5.71
CA ALA A 20 -17.08 -0.52 -5.65
C ALA A 20 -17.78 -1.88 -5.72
N LEU A 21 -19.04 -1.93 -5.27
CA LEU A 21 -19.87 -3.13 -5.44
C LEU A 21 -20.11 -3.44 -6.93
N GLU A 22 -20.06 -2.44 -7.79
CA GLU A 22 -20.19 -2.57 -9.24
C GLU A 22 -18.97 -3.25 -9.90
N ASP A 23 -17.78 -3.10 -9.31
CA ASP A 23 -16.56 -3.83 -9.72
C ASP A 23 -16.60 -5.30 -9.29
N CYS A 24 -17.48 -5.65 -8.36
CA CYS A 24 -17.70 -7.03 -7.98
C CYS A 24 -18.49 -7.76 -9.05
N CYS A 25 -17.90 -8.81 -9.61
CA CYS A 25 -18.55 -9.72 -10.56
C CYS A 25 -19.91 -10.27 -10.06
N GLY A 26 -20.17 -10.29 -8.75
CA GLY A 26 -21.49 -10.57 -8.16
C GLY A 26 -22.04 -12.00 -8.35
N SER A 27 -21.36 -12.80 -9.17
CA SER A 27 -21.83 -14.10 -9.66
C SER A 27 -20.99 -15.27 -9.13
N GLY A 28 -20.23 -15.05 -8.06
CA GLY A 28 -19.34 -16.07 -7.49
C GLY A 28 -18.06 -16.31 -8.29
N CYS A 29 -17.53 -15.28 -8.95
CA CYS A 29 -16.23 -15.36 -9.62
C CYS A 29 -15.14 -15.86 -8.65
N PRO A 30 -14.19 -16.70 -9.11
CA PRO A 30 -13.13 -17.28 -8.27
C PRO A 30 -12.12 -16.23 -7.76
N ASN A 31 -12.00 -15.10 -8.44
CA ASN A 31 -11.22 -13.94 -7.97
C ASN A 31 -12.17 -12.86 -7.48
N CYS A 32 -12.46 -12.84 -6.18
CA CYS A 32 -13.26 -11.79 -5.56
C CYS A 32 -12.42 -10.52 -5.39
N ILE A 33 -12.86 -9.40 -5.97
CA ILE A 33 -12.13 -8.12 -5.87
C ILE A 33 -11.97 -7.66 -4.42
N PHE A 34 -12.95 -7.95 -3.56
CA PHE A 34 -12.87 -7.66 -2.12
C PHE A 34 -11.81 -8.52 -1.44
N ASP A 35 -11.65 -9.79 -1.81
CA ASP A 35 -10.61 -10.65 -1.24
C ASP A 35 -9.21 -10.14 -1.60
N VAL A 36 -9.02 -9.76 -2.88
CA VAL A 36 -7.79 -9.12 -3.36
C VAL A 36 -7.54 -7.81 -2.61
N TYR A 37 -8.55 -6.96 -2.46
CA TYR A 37 -8.44 -5.71 -1.71
C TYR A 37 -8.01 -5.96 -0.26
N GLN A 38 -8.60 -6.93 0.43
CA GLN A 38 -8.24 -7.27 1.80
C GLN A 38 -6.79 -7.76 1.91
N MET A 39 -6.32 -8.57 0.95
CA MET A 39 -4.92 -8.99 0.88
C MET A 39 -3.98 -7.79 0.65
N LEU A 40 -4.32 -6.89 -0.27
CA LEU A 40 -3.54 -5.67 -0.53
C LEU A 40 -3.52 -4.75 0.69
N LEU A 41 -4.65 -4.63 1.39
CA LEU A 41 -4.78 -3.81 2.58
C LEU A 41 -3.92 -4.34 3.74
N ALA A 42 -3.84 -5.67 3.90
CA ALA A 42 -2.94 -6.29 4.87
C ALA A 42 -1.48 -5.95 4.56
N ASN A 43 -1.03 -6.17 3.32
CA ASN A 43 0.32 -5.84 2.88
C ASN A 43 0.63 -4.34 3.04
N TYR A 44 -0.33 -3.48 2.72
CA TYR A 44 -0.22 -2.03 2.91
C TYR A 44 0.02 -1.66 4.38
N LYS A 45 -0.73 -2.25 5.31
CA LYS A 45 -0.57 -1.99 6.75
C LYS A 45 0.81 -2.40 7.25
N GLU A 46 1.31 -3.56 6.82
CA GLU A 46 2.65 -4.03 7.17
C GLU A 46 3.74 -3.11 6.60
N ALA A 47 3.62 -2.73 5.33
CA ALA A 47 4.53 -1.81 4.67
C ALA A 47 4.51 -0.42 5.34
N LEU A 48 3.32 0.07 5.70
CA LEU A 48 3.14 1.36 6.36
C LEU A 48 3.79 1.36 7.75
N ALA A 49 3.57 0.31 8.56
CA ALA A 49 4.20 0.21 9.88
C ALA A 49 5.73 0.16 9.77
N ALA A 50 6.27 -0.58 8.81
CA ALA A 50 7.70 -0.62 8.56
C ALA A 50 8.25 0.74 8.09
N TRP A 51 7.48 1.47 7.28
CA TRP A 51 7.83 2.81 6.83
C TRP A 51 7.79 3.81 7.99
N GLU A 52 6.75 3.81 8.82
CA GLU A 52 6.61 4.69 9.99
C GLU A 52 7.76 4.47 10.99
N ALA A 53 8.20 3.23 11.17
CA ALA A 53 9.36 2.91 12.01
C ALA A 53 10.69 3.48 11.45
N ARG A 54 10.81 3.60 10.12
CA ARG A 54 11.96 4.22 9.45
C ARG A 54 11.85 5.75 9.38
N HIS A 55 10.62 6.29 9.39
CA HIS A 55 10.32 7.70 9.19
C HIS A 55 9.55 8.31 10.38
N PRO A 56 10.18 8.41 11.57
CA PRO A 56 9.54 9.00 12.75
C PRO A 56 9.23 10.51 12.58
N GLU A 57 9.94 11.21 11.70
CA GLU A 57 9.72 12.62 11.37
C GLU A 57 8.49 12.83 10.47
N ALA A 58 8.26 11.93 9.50
CA ALA A 58 7.15 12.05 8.57
C ALA A 58 5.78 11.66 9.19
N ALA A 59 5.78 11.00 10.35
CA ALA A 59 4.58 10.77 11.16
C ALA A 59 3.96 12.07 11.72
N GLY A 60 4.72 13.18 11.74
CA GLY A 60 4.25 14.49 12.21
C GLY A 60 3.88 15.48 11.09
N GLU A 61 4.36 15.25 9.86
CA GLU A 61 4.15 16.14 8.70
C GLU A 61 3.19 15.48 7.71
N GLN A 62 1.93 15.36 8.11
CA GLN A 62 0.80 15.09 7.22
C GLN A 62 0.07 16.41 6.94
N PRO A 63 0.29 17.09 5.80
CA PRO A 63 -0.59 18.16 5.34
C PRO A 63 -1.94 17.61 4.84
#